data_AF-A0A178TEM5-F1
#
_entry.id   AF-A0A178TEM5-F1
#
_cell.length_a   1.000
_cell.length_b   1.000
_cell.length_c   1.000
_cell.angle_alpha   90.00
_cell.angle_beta   90.00
_cell.angle_gamma   90.00
#
_symmetry.space_group_name_H-M   'P 1'
#
loop_
_entity.id
_entity.type
_entity.pdbx_description
1 polymer ?
#
loop_
_entity_poly.entity_id
_entity_poly.type
_entity_poly.pdbx_seq_one_letter_code
_entity_poly.pdbx_strand_id
1 'polypeptide(L)' 'MLLLKHVLIQRLRRKGVFVATDGRAISKLTIEEIQREYERAEGERNELVKSNA' A
#
# COMPACT_ATOMS: atom_id res chain seq x y z
N MET A 1 7.85 -8.35 15.17
CA MET A 1 7.92 -7.93 13.75
C MET A 1 6.63 -8.21 12.93
N LEU A 2 5.62 -8.89 13.48
CA LEU A 2 4.31 -9.12 12.81
C LEU A 2 3.38 -7.91 12.79
N LEU A 3 3.54 -6.97 13.75
CA LEU A 3 2.65 -5.82 13.90
C LEU A 3 2.74 -4.84 12.71
N LEU A 4 3.96 -4.50 12.27
CA LEU A 4 4.14 -3.55 11.17
C LEU A 4 3.55 -4.09 9.86
N LYS A 5 3.78 -5.37 9.54
CA LYS A 5 3.16 -6.03 8.38
C LYS A 5 1.64 -5.89 8.43
N HIS A 6 1.01 -6.22 9.56
CA HIS A 6 -0.44 -6.12 9.70
C HIS A 6 -0.94 -4.68 9.56
N VAL A 7 -0.26 -3.69 10.16
CA VAL A 7 -0.65 -2.28 10.09
C VAL A 7 -0.60 -1.76 8.65
N LEU A 8 0.47 -2.07 7.90
CA LEU A 8 0.60 -1.65 6.50
C LEU A 8 -0.50 -2.26 5.62
N ILE A 9 -0.77 -3.56 5.79
CA ILE A 9 -1.86 -4.24 5.07
C ILE A 9 -3.21 -3.58 5.37
N GLN A 10 -3.48 -3.25 6.63
CA GLN A 10 -4.74 -2.60 7.02
C GLN A 10 -4.87 -1.19 6.43
N ARG A 11 -3.77 -0.41 6.38
CA ARG A 11 -3.78 0.91 5.73
C ARG A 11 -4.04 0.81 4.24
N LEU A 12 -3.39 -0.13 3.55
CA LEU A 12 -3.62 -0.39 2.12
C LEU A 12 -5.08 -0.79 1.85
N ARG A 13 -5.65 -1.68 2.67
CA ARG A 13 -7.07 -2.07 2.56
C ARG A 13 -8.04 -0.92 2.77
N ARG A 14 -7.78 -0.02 3.74
CA ARG A 14 -8.59 1.19 3.94
C ARG A 14 -8.58 2.13 2.74
N LYS A 15 -7.53 2.06 1.90
CA LYS A 15 -7.42 2.79 0.64
C LYS A 15 -8.01 2.01 -0.56
N GLY A 16 -8.55 0.82 -0.35
CA GLY A 16 -9.05 -0.03 -1.43
C GLY A 16 -7.95 -0.81 -2.17
N VAL A 17 -6.72 -0.83 -1.68
CA VAL A 17 -5.61 -1.59 -2.29
C VAL A 17 -5.54 -2.98 -1.64
N PHE A 18 -5.88 -4.01 -2.42
CA PHE A 18 -5.90 -5.42 -1.97
C PHE A 18 -4.85 -6.28 -2.68
N VAL A 19 -4.42 -5.83 -3.85
CA VAL A 19 -3.50 -6.52 -4.75
C VAL A 19 -2.35 -5.56 -5.03
N ALA A 20 -1.14 -6.11 -5.09
CA ALA A 20 0.06 -5.37 -5.47
C ALA A 20 0.09 -5.11 -6.98
N THR A 21 1.02 -4.26 -7.41
CA THR A 21 1.17 -3.89 -8.83
C THR A 21 1.48 -5.06 -9.74
N ASP A 22 2.11 -6.12 -9.21
CA ASP A 22 2.42 -7.36 -9.92
C ASP A 22 1.27 -8.39 -9.92
N GLY A 23 0.09 -8.03 -9.38
CA GLY A 23 -1.08 -8.91 -9.32
C GLY A 23 -1.10 -9.87 -8.12
N ARG A 24 -0.08 -9.88 -7.26
CA ARG A 24 -0.08 -10.73 -6.06
C ARG A 24 -0.93 -10.11 -4.95
N ALA A 25 -1.61 -10.97 -4.18
CA ALA A 25 -2.33 -10.52 -3.00
C ALA A 25 -1.36 -9.93 -1.96
N ILE A 26 -1.70 -8.78 -1.37
CA ILE A 26 -0.85 -8.08 -0.40
C ILE A 26 -0.48 -8.96 0.81
N SER A 27 -1.31 -9.92 1.19
CA SER A 27 -1.02 -10.85 2.30
C SER A 27 0.13 -11.81 2.01
N LYS A 28 0.42 -12.09 0.73
CA LYS A 28 1.48 -13.00 0.28
C LYS A 28 2.84 -12.33 0.12
N LEU A 29 2.89 -11.01 0.24
CA LEU A 29 4.11 -10.22 0.12
C LEU A 29 4.95 -10.24 1.40
N THR A 30 6.26 -10.00 1.25
CA THR A 30 7.16 -9.70 2.37
C THR A 30 6.88 -8.30 2.91
N ILE A 31 7.47 -7.96 4.06
CA ILE A 31 7.23 -6.65 4.68
C ILE A 31 7.80 -5.51 3.83
N GLU A 32 8.94 -5.72 3.18
CA GLU A 32 9.61 -4.76 2.29
C GLU A 32 8.81 -4.53 1.01
N GLU A 33 8.21 -5.59 0.46
CA GLU A 33 7.31 -5.49 -0.70
C GLU A 33 6.05 -4.69 -0.34
N ILE A 34 5.42 -4.99 0.81
CA ILE A 34 4.24 -4.25 1.29
C ILE A 34 4.58 -2.78 1.53
N GLN A 35 5.77 -2.48 2.04
CA GLN A 35 6.20 -1.12 2.31
C GLN A 35 6.38 -0.32 1.01
N ARG A 36 6.96 -0.92 -0.04
CA ARG A 36 7.04 -0.30 -1.37
C ARG A 36 5.66 -0.02 -1.97
N GLU A 37 4.73 -0.97 -1.86
CA GLU A 37 3.36 -0.75 -2.33
C GLU A 37 2.62 0.32 -1.51
N TYR A 38 2.89 0.41 -0.21
CA TYR A 38 2.38 1.47 0.64
C TYR A 38 2.91 2.84 0.25
N GLU A 39 4.22 2.97 0.04
CA GLU A 39 4.85 4.22 -0.40
C GLU A 39 4.33 4.67 -1.76
N ARG A 40 4.16 3.73 -2.72
CA ARG A 40 3.53 4.01 -4.01
C ARG A 40 2.09 4.54 -3.85
N ALA A 41 1.27 3.84 -3.06
CA ALA A 41 -0.12 4.24 -2.81
C ALA A 41 -0.27 5.55 -1.98
N GLU A 42 0.77 5.98 -1.25
CA GLU A 42 0.83 7.32 -0.64
C GLU A 42 1.28 8.37 -1.66
N GLY A 43 2.25 8.04 -2.53
CA GLY A 43 2.73 8.90 -3.61
C GLY A 43 1.62 9.28 -4.60
N GLU A 44 0.91 8.30 -5.15
CA GLU A 44 -0.21 8.51 -6.07
C GLU A 44 -1.32 9.38 -5.45
N ARG A 45 -1.61 9.19 -4.17
CA ARG A 45 -2.62 9.99 -3.47
C ARG A 45 -2.19 11.46 -3.33
N ASN A 46 -0.91 11.72 -3.07
CA ASN A 46 -0.40 13.10 -3.00
C ASN A 46 -0.42 13.78 -4.38
N GLU A 47 -0.17 13.04 -5.46
CA GLU A 47 -0.29 13.56 -6.83
C GLU A 47 -1.74 13.89 -7.19
N LEU A 48 -2.68 12.99 -6.87
CA LEU A 48 -4.12 13.23 -7.08
C LEU A 48 -4.66 14.41 -6.26
N VAL A 49 -4.15 14.62 -5.03
CA VAL A 49 -4.53 15.77 -4.19
C VAL A 49 -3.94 17.08 -4.72
N LYS A 50 -2.72 17.06 -5.26
CA LYS A 50 -2.09 18.26 -5.86
C LYS A 50 -2.70 18.64 -7.20
N SER A 51 -3.17 17.68 -7.99
CA SER A 51 -3.76 17.97 -9.31
C SER A 51 -5.16 18.59 -9.25
N ASN A 52 -5.79 18.62 -8.08
CA ASN A 52 -7.11 19.24 -7.85
C ASN A 52 -7.03 20.64 -7.20
N ALA A 53 -5.85 21.28 -7.22
CA ALA A 53 -5.62 22.63 -6.67
C ALA A 53 -5.43 23.66 -7.79
#